data_AF-A0A8J2ISZ0-F1
#
_entry.id   AF-A0A8J2ISZ0-F1
#
_cell.length_a   1.000
_cell.length_b   1.000
_cell.length_c   1.000
_cell.angle_alpha   90.00
_cell.angle_beta   90.00
_cell.angle_gamma   90.00
#
_symmetry.space_group_name_H-M   'P 1'
#
loop_
_entity.id
_entity.type
_entity.pdbx_description
1 polymer ?
#
loop_
_entity_poly.entity_id
_entity_poly.type
_entity_poly.pdbx_seq_one_letter_code
_entity_poly.pdbx_strand_id
1 'polypeptide(L)'
;MASPLKILRRQIATGLNIMGALKHHRLPTQCGICAQTIEDADDIVPLLGSDLNPEMACCLDRTTLVKFSEGDVTEITIGGKVLCWSANCFRCKAGSEVMSLHTLCLAIFQKNCKIDRALDRLWTTVGQSNTWKGAPVLRLDRQPTLAVDLVREKAEVYGITMLGELPAELIHSIHKYSNSAKLWHCIAALSLAREISQLQPDISPPITDVPLREVLAWTRGNSSVELTKECPPYALLTLDSRGICKIEKLQERPPYQPRRSDKQAFIILHEDEFQDVTVTSKIWDTPSPPSLEDCEIHGRVSSSLQLKTVDLRGVSGLTFFFAFNRMQLQPSNAFPEDGSLMLKVTSNGQISTLQKPWFLIRTRLAGDISIGMFHSGAHKDIVLSQSSPELFIYSAADVGPATIFGTYPREGQKREISPPFPDSWSASPSFIPHVHCYSAPLDNVSCMHVLEDDGGKCNGFLLEYNDGAQRALGNCRLGVDRMVKYWKPSRICLMGGPQGSPRLPMSYVEAGNDDEHEHELLGWTCNPCHGVLEFWFSKDLSIIRVVE
;
A
#
# COMPACT_ATOMS: atom_id res chain seq x y z
N MET A 1 -26.21 14.44 15.59
CA MET A 1 -25.55 15.57 14.88
C MET A 1 -25.33 15.18 13.44
N ALA A 2 -26.04 15.82 12.52
CA ALA A 2 -25.98 15.47 11.10
C ALA A 2 -24.71 16.07 10.49
N SER A 3 -23.91 15.24 9.83
CA SER A 3 -22.75 15.70 9.09
C SER A 3 -23.20 16.32 7.75
N PRO A 4 -22.59 17.42 7.30
CA PRO A 4 -22.68 17.88 5.92
C PRO A 4 -22.21 16.84 4.88
N LEU A 5 -21.78 15.64 5.28
CA LEU A 5 -21.39 14.56 4.38
C LEU A 5 -22.54 13.82 3.69
N LYS A 6 -23.78 13.92 4.19
CA LYS A 6 -24.95 13.46 3.41
C LYS A 6 -25.12 14.25 2.11
N ILE A 7 -24.60 15.48 2.07
CA ILE A 7 -24.69 16.45 0.98
C ILE A 7 -23.88 15.97 -0.23
N LEU A 8 -22.62 15.53 0.00
CA LEU A 8 -21.81 14.93 -1.06
C LEU A 8 -22.44 13.62 -1.56
N ARG A 9 -22.93 12.77 -0.66
CA ARG A 9 -23.45 11.43 -1.02
C ARG A 9 -24.79 11.45 -1.77
N ARG A 10 -25.72 12.34 -1.41
CA ARG A 10 -27.07 12.37 -2.03
C ARG A 10 -27.10 13.08 -3.37
N GLN A 11 -26.27 14.10 -3.58
CA GLN A 11 -26.24 14.78 -4.86
C GLN A 11 -25.73 13.83 -5.97
N ILE A 12 -24.77 12.93 -5.67
CA ILE A 12 -24.10 12.00 -6.62
C ILE A 12 -25.02 10.86 -7.16
N ALA A 13 -26.25 10.75 -6.67
CA ALA A 13 -27.14 9.63 -6.97
C ALA A 13 -28.19 9.92 -8.06
N THR A 14 -27.77 10.28 -9.28
CA THR A 14 -28.66 10.23 -10.45
C THR A 14 -27.94 9.57 -11.64
N GLY A 15 -28.36 8.34 -11.98
CA GLY A 15 -27.83 7.65 -13.16
C GLY A 15 -28.33 6.22 -13.38
N LEU A 16 -29.32 6.13 -14.28
CA LEU A 16 -29.79 4.98 -15.07
C LEU A 16 -30.07 3.62 -14.39
N ASN A 17 -31.36 3.31 -14.29
CA ASN A 17 -31.88 1.95 -14.17
C ASN A 17 -31.62 1.19 -15.48
N ILE A 18 -30.63 0.29 -15.49
CA ILE A 18 -30.49 -0.74 -16.53
C ILE A 18 -31.15 -2.01 -15.97
N MET A 19 -32.34 -2.33 -16.49
CA MET A 19 -33.03 -3.58 -16.18
C MET A 19 -32.30 -4.76 -16.86
N GLY A 20 -32.01 -5.82 -16.09
CA GLY A 20 -31.72 -7.16 -16.63
C GLY A 20 -30.32 -7.74 -16.42
N ALA A 21 -29.33 -6.98 -15.94
CA ALA A 21 -28.00 -7.51 -15.62
C ALA A 21 -27.86 -7.80 -14.11
N LEU A 22 -27.25 -8.95 -13.75
CA LEU A 22 -26.84 -9.24 -12.36
C LEU A 22 -26.09 -8.02 -11.80
N LYS A 23 -26.57 -7.44 -10.69
CA LYS A 23 -25.95 -6.24 -10.11
C LYS A 23 -24.58 -6.62 -9.56
N HIS A 24 -23.55 -5.95 -10.05
CA HIS A 24 -22.16 -6.22 -9.74
C HIS A 24 -21.63 -5.19 -8.74
N HIS A 25 -21.20 -5.64 -7.58
CA HIS A 25 -20.89 -4.81 -6.41
C HIS A 25 -19.45 -5.00 -5.96
N ARG A 26 -18.76 -3.90 -5.65
CA ARG A 26 -17.41 -3.97 -5.05
C ARG A 26 -17.53 -4.33 -3.57
N LEU A 27 -16.79 -5.35 -3.14
CA LEU A 27 -16.68 -5.75 -1.74
C LEU A 27 -15.41 -5.13 -1.12
N PRO A 28 -15.52 -4.25 -0.11
CA PRO A 28 -14.34 -3.67 0.54
C PRO A 28 -13.49 -4.70 1.29
N THR A 29 -12.16 -4.53 1.29
CA THR A 29 -11.18 -5.40 1.99
C THR A 29 -11.02 -5.08 3.47
N GLN A 30 -11.86 -4.22 4.02
CA GLN A 30 -11.84 -3.84 5.41
C GLN A 30 -13.22 -4.01 6.03
N CYS A 31 -13.24 -4.45 7.28
CA CYS A 31 -14.45 -4.50 8.07
C CYS A 31 -14.91 -3.08 8.42
N GLY A 32 -16.15 -2.73 8.08
CA GLY A 32 -16.70 -1.41 8.34
C GLY A 32 -16.82 -1.02 9.83
N ILE A 33 -16.82 -2.00 10.75
CA ILE A 33 -16.92 -1.73 12.19
C ILE A 33 -15.53 -1.55 12.83
N CYS A 34 -14.61 -2.51 12.61
CA CYS A 34 -13.29 -2.47 13.24
C CYS A 34 -12.22 -1.81 12.38
N ALA A 35 -12.51 -1.56 11.09
CA ALA A 35 -11.61 -1.04 10.06
C ALA A 35 -10.39 -1.93 9.76
N GLN A 36 -10.34 -3.15 10.29
CA GLN A 36 -9.25 -4.08 10.01
C GLN A 36 -9.42 -4.75 8.66
N THR A 37 -8.30 -5.11 8.05
CA THR A 37 -8.28 -5.90 6.83
C THR A 37 -8.97 -7.24 7.06
N ILE A 38 -9.81 -7.63 6.11
CA ILE A 38 -10.42 -8.96 6.07
C ILE A 38 -9.37 -9.92 5.54
N GLU A 39 -9.01 -10.90 6.34
CA GLU A 39 -8.06 -11.96 5.99
C GLU A 39 -8.80 -13.22 5.51
N ASP A 40 -8.09 -14.11 4.82
CA ASP A 40 -8.67 -15.34 4.24
C ASP A 40 -9.33 -16.26 5.29
N ALA A 41 -8.97 -16.10 6.56
CA ALA A 41 -9.50 -16.88 7.68
C ALA A 41 -10.75 -16.28 8.34
N ASP A 42 -11.17 -15.07 7.95
CA ASP A 42 -12.24 -14.32 8.61
C ASP A 42 -13.64 -14.69 8.09
N ASP A 43 -14.63 -14.89 8.98
CA ASP A 43 -16.04 -14.97 8.55
C ASP A 43 -16.60 -13.56 8.33
N ILE A 44 -17.24 -13.34 7.17
CA ILE A 44 -17.73 -12.01 6.77
C ILE A 44 -19.21 -11.97 6.41
N VAL A 45 -19.83 -10.84 6.71
CA VAL A 45 -21.21 -10.51 6.37
C VAL A 45 -21.20 -9.26 5.48
N PRO A 46 -21.51 -9.38 4.18
CA PRO A 46 -21.74 -8.24 3.32
C PRO A 46 -23.09 -7.59 3.67
N LEU A 47 -23.07 -6.33 4.10
CA LEU A 47 -24.25 -5.51 4.29
C LEU A 47 -24.51 -4.70 3.01
N LEU A 48 -25.76 -4.66 2.54
CA LEU A 48 -26.20 -3.93 1.35
C LEU A 48 -27.22 -2.87 1.75
N GLY A 49 -27.08 -1.65 1.22
CA GLY A 49 -27.99 -0.55 1.56
C GLY A 49 -29.45 -0.78 1.16
N SER A 50 -29.74 -1.73 0.26
CA SER A 50 -31.10 -2.12 -0.11
C SER A 50 -31.67 -3.28 0.74
N ASP A 51 -30.81 -4.02 1.44
CA ASP A 51 -31.15 -5.26 2.14
C ASP A 51 -30.70 -5.13 3.61
N LEU A 52 -31.21 -4.12 4.31
CA LEU A 52 -30.85 -3.83 5.71
C LEU A 52 -31.52 -4.82 6.70
N ASN A 53 -32.20 -5.85 6.18
CA ASN A 53 -32.83 -6.89 6.97
C ASN A 53 -31.80 -8.01 7.26
N PRO A 54 -31.36 -8.23 8.52
CA PRO A 54 -30.29 -9.16 8.85
C PRO A 54 -30.64 -10.62 8.54
N GLU A 55 -31.93 -10.99 8.51
CA GLU A 55 -32.37 -12.33 8.09
C GLU A 55 -32.15 -12.60 6.60
N MET A 56 -31.97 -11.55 5.79
CA MET A 56 -31.64 -11.64 4.36
C MET A 56 -30.15 -11.47 4.06
N ALA A 57 -29.35 -11.03 5.03
CA ALA A 57 -27.91 -10.86 4.86
C ALA A 57 -27.23 -12.24 4.85
N CYS A 58 -26.78 -12.67 3.67
CA CYS A 58 -26.10 -13.95 3.51
C CYS A 58 -24.73 -13.90 4.19
N CYS A 59 -24.48 -14.75 5.19
CA CYS A 59 -23.16 -14.94 5.76
C CYS A 59 -22.26 -15.65 4.73
N LEU A 60 -21.08 -15.10 4.46
CA LEU A 60 -20.04 -15.78 3.71
C LEU A 60 -19.16 -16.53 4.72
N ASP A 61 -19.14 -17.85 4.63
CA ASP A 61 -18.34 -18.70 5.49
C ASP A 61 -16.88 -18.83 5.02
N ARG A 62 -16.00 -19.22 5.95
CA ARG A 62 -14.58 -19.54 5.72
C ARG A 62 -14.32 -20.42 4.49
N THR A 63 -15.19 -21.40 4.20
CA THR A 63 -15.07 -22.30 3.04
C THR A 63 -15.22 -21.57 1.70
N THR A 64 -15.97 -20.48 1.69
CA THR A 64 -16.13 -19.64 0.51
C THR A 64 -14.89 -18.76 0.27
N LEU A 65 -14.22 -18.31 1.34
CA LEU A 65 -12.99 -17.49 1.28
C LEU A 65 -11.74 -18.31 0.91
N VAL A 66 -11.60 -19.54 1.41
CA VAL A 66 -10.46 -20.42 1.08
C VAL A 66 -10.40 -20.75 -0.43
N LYS A 67 -11.54 -20.80 -1.12
CA LYS A 67 -11.57 -20.99 -2.59
C LYS A 67 -10.93 -19.83 -3.37
N PHE A 68 -10.80 -18.64 -2.78
CA PHE A 68 -10.12 -17.50 -3.40
C PHE A 68 -8.60 -17.55 -3.27
N SER A 69 -8.09 -18.07 -2.15
CA SER A 69 -6.65 -18.19 -1.95
C SER A 69 -6.00 -19.24 -2.86
N GLU A 70 -6.79 -20.19 -3.39
CA GLU A 70 -6.31 -21.27 -4.27
C GLU A 70 -6.48 -21.00 -5.78
N GLY A 71 -7.10 -19.90 -6.20
CA GLY A 71 -7.23 -19.58 -7.63
C GLY A 71 -7.80 -18.19 -7.95
N ASP A 72 -7.51 -17.69 -9.16
CA ASP A 72 -7.80 -16.36 -9.76
C ASP A 72 -9.27 -15.85 -9.73
N VAL A 73 -10.14 -16.42 -8.91
CA VAL A 73 -11.54 -16.01 -8.79
C VAL A 73 -11.59 -14.67 -8.07
N THR A 74 -12.10 -13.62 -8.73
CA THR A 74 -12.24 -12.27 -8.14
C THR A 74 -13.71 -11.89 -7.86
N GLU A 75 -14.65 -12.81 -8.08
CA GLU A 75 -16.09 -12.58 -8.05
C GLU A 75 -16.86 -13.77 -7.40
N ILE A 76 -17.89 -13.50 -6.57
CA ILE A 76 -18.87 -14.50 -6.08
C ILE A 76 -20.26 -14.06 -6.49
N THR A 77 -21.13 -15.00 -6.84
CA THR A 77 -22.57 -14.73 -6.99
C THR A 77 -23.35 -15.21 -5.76
N ILE A 78 -24.08 -14.31 -5.10
CA ILE A 78 -24.96 -14.60 -3.97
C ILE A 78 -26.35 -14.01 -4.26
N GLY A 79 -27.39 -14.83 -4.23
CA GLY A 79 -28.78 -14.35 -4.36
C GLY A 79 -29.06 -13.49 -5.59
N GLY A 80 -28.40 -13.78 -6.73
CA GLY A 80 -28.53 -12.98 -7.97
C GLY A 80 -27.74 -11.66 -7.98
N LYS A 81 -26.81 -11.47 -7.03
CA LYS A 81 -25.88 -10.33 -6.99
C LYS A 81 -24.44 -10.84 -7.10
N VAL A 82 -23.57 -10.12 -7.78
CA VAL A 82 -22.15 -10.45 -7.91
C VAL A 82 -21.35 -9.56 -6.96
N LEU A 83 -20.59 -10.14 -6.04
CA LEU A 83 -19.64 -9.44 -5.17
C LEU A 83 -18.23 -9.59 -5.76
N CYS A 84 -17.53 -8.48 -5.95
CA CYS A 84 -16.25 -8.43 -6.64
C CYS A 84 -15.17 -7.73 -5.83
N TRP A 85 -13.99 -8.33 -5.82
CA TRP A 85 -12.79 -7.85 -5.12
C TRP A 85 -11.81 -7.09 -6.02
N SER A 86 -12.07 -7.05 -7.33
CA SER A 86 -11.19 -6.35 -8.28
C SER A 86 -11.22 -4.83 -8.04
N ALA A 87 -10.05 -4.26 -7.77
CA ALA A 87 -9.87 -2.86 -7.38
C ALA A 87 -10.36 -1.86 -8.45
N ASN A 88 -10.38 -2.27 -9.73
CA ASN A 88 -10.72 -1.44 -10.87
C ASN A 88 -11.79 -2.05 -11.78
N CYS A 89 -12.69 -2.90 -11.24
CA CYS A 89 -13.73 -3.49 -12.06
C CYS A 89 -14.73 -2.44 -12.57
N PHE A 90 -14.78 -2.25 -13.89
CA PHE A 90 -15.69 -1.30 -14.53
C PHE A 90 -17.17 -1.62 -14.27
N ARG A 91 -17.50 -2.91 -14.08
CA ARG A 91 -18.86 -3.38 -13.75
C ARG A 91 -19.30 -2.94 -12.36
N CYS A 92 -18.36 -2.79 -11.41
CA CYS A 92 -18.65 -2.30 -10.05
C CYS A 92 -19.07 -0.83 -10.02
N LYS A 93 -18.70 -0.02 -11.03
CA LYS A 93 -18.97 1.42 -11.04
C LYS A 93 -20.47 1.74 -11.04
N ALA A 94 -21.28 0.85 -11.61
CA ALA A 94 -22.73 0.97 -11.64
C ALA A 94 -23.42 0.39 -10.40
N GLY A 95 -22.80 -0.57 -9.69
CA GLY A 95 -23.38 -1.28 -8.54
C GLY A 95 -23.69 -0.41 -7.33
N SER A 96 -24.57 -0.90 -6.44
CA SER A 96 -24.83 -0.29 -5.13
C SER A 96 -23.64 -0.48 -4.19
N GLU A 97 -23.45 0.44 -3.24
CA GLU A 97 -22.43 0.29 -2.19
C GLU A 97 -22.67 -0.99 -1.37
N VAL A 98 -21.57 -1.64 -0.97
CA VAL A 98 -21.56 -2.80 -0.07
C VAL A 98 -20.56 -2.52 1.04
N MET A 99 -20.89 -2.94 2.26
CA MET A 99 -19.96 -2.92 3.38
C MET A 99 -19.62 -4.35 3.75
N SER A 100 -18.34 -4.65 3.93
CA SER A 100 -17.91 -5.93 4.49
C SER A 100 -17.83 -5.79 6.00
N LEU A 101 -18.37 -6.73 6.76
CA LEU A 101 -18.31 -6.74 8.22
C LEU A 101 -17.81 -8.09 8.70
N HIS A 102 -16.92 -8.14 9.69
CA HIS A 102 -16.67 -9.39 10.41
C HIS A 102 -17.94 -9.85 11.10
N THR A 103 -18.26 -11.14 11.03
CA THR A 103 -19.42 -11.73 11.71
C THR A 103 -19.41 -11.43 13.21
N LEU A 104 -18.23 -11.53 13.84
CA LEU A 104 -18.03 -11.19 15.25
C LEU A 104 -18.34 -9.71 15.55
N CYS A 105 -17.85 -8.79 14.71
CA CYS A 105 -18.07 -7.35 14.90
C CYS A 105 -19.57 -7.01 14.82
N LEU A 106 -20.28 -7.58 13.84
CA LEU A 106 -21.71 -7.35 13.66
C LEU A 106 -22.52 -7.90 14.85
N ALA A 107 -22.21 -9.11 15.31
CA ALA A 107 -22.89 -9.73 16.45
C ALA A 107 -22.72 -8.90 17.74
N ILE A 108 -21.51 -8.41 18.01
CA ILE A 108 -21.23 -7.56 19.16
C ILE A 108 -21.97 -6.23 19.03
N PHE A 109 -21.95 -5.61 17.85
CA PHE A 109 -22.66 -4.36 17.60
C PHE A 109 -24.17 -4.51 17.87
N GLN A 110 -24.83 -5.50 17.28
CA GLN A 110 -26.28 -5.73 17.46
C GLN A 110 -26.65 -6.08 18.92
N LYS A 111 -25.77 -6.80 19.62
CA LYS A 111 -25.98 -7.12 21.03
C LYS A 111 -25.96 -5.87 21.91
N ASN A 112 -25.15 -4.87 21.59
CA ASN A 112 -24.89 -3.72 22.46
C ASN A 112 -25.54 -2.40 22.00
N CYS A 113 -25.87 -2.24 20.72
CA CYS A 113 -26.55 -1.06 20.19
C CYS A 113 -28.06 -1.32 20.12
N LYS A 114 -28.83 -0.77 21.06
CA LYS A 114 -30.29 -0.98 21.19
C LYS A 114 -31.14 0.17 20.65
N ILE A 115 -30.54 1.08 19.88
CA ILE A 115 -31.25 2.21 19.29
C ILE A 115 -32.14 1.74 18.12
N ASP A 116 -33.26 2.41 17.91
CA ASP A 116 -34.12 2.14 16.75
C ASP A 116 -33.36 2.32 15.44
N ARG A 117 -33.58 1.38 14.52
CA ARG A 117 -32.93 1.33 13.21
C ARG A 117 -31.40 1.31 13.32
N ALA A 118 -30.86 0.59 14.32
CA ALA A 118 -29.42 0.49 14.57
C ALA A 118 -28.59 0.10 13.32
N LEU A 119 -29.10 -0.81 12.48
CA LEU A 119 -28.43 -1.21 11.24
C LEU A 119 -28.46 -0.10 10.18
N ASP A 120 -29.53 0.67 10.07
CA ASP A 120 -29.59 1.83 9.15
C ASP A 120 -28.64 2.93 9.61
N ARG A 121 -28.55 3.13 10.94
CA ARG A 121 -27.60 4.07 11.55
C ARG A 121 -26.16 3.59 11.36
N LEU A 122 -25.89 2.30 11.51
CA LEU A 122 -24.59 1.70 11.20
C LEU A 122 -24.24 1.89 9.72
N TRP A 123 -25.17 1.55 8.81
CA TRP A 123 -25.03 1.77 7.38
C TRP A 123 -24.73 3.23 7.05
N THR A 124 -25.39 4.16 7.73
CA THR A 124 -25.17 5.59 7.54
C THR A 124 -23.80 6.03 8.08
N THR A 125 -23.44 5.62 9.29
CA THR A 125 -22.20 6.04 9.97
C THR A 125 -20.96 5.42 9.33
N VAL A 126 -21.00 4.14 9.03
CA VAL A 126 -19.89 3.43 8.38
C VAL A 126 -19.90 3.67 6.88
N GLY A 127 -21.06 3.72 6.24
CA GLY A 127 -21.15 4.11 4.84
C GLY A 127 -20.49 5.47 4.61
N GLN A 128 -20.67 6.44 5.51
CA GLN A 128 -19.99 7.75 5.45
C GLN A 128 -18.45 7.69 5.38
N SER A 129 -17.79 6.57 5.75
CA SER A 129 -16.34 6.42 5.54
C SER A 129 -15.97 6.21 4.08
N ASN A 130 -16.90 5.70 3.25
CA ASN A 130 -16.74 5.66 1.80
C ASN A 130 -17.03 7.06 1.25
N THR A 131 -15.97 7.73 0.81
CA THR A 131 -15.96 9.17 0.53
C THR A 131 -16.92 9.55 -0.60
N TRP A 132 -16.99 8.73 -1.66
CA TRP A 132 -17.99 8.78 -2.73
C TRP A 132 -18.04 7.44 -3.49
N LYS A 133 -19.05 7.26 -4.35
CA LYS A 133 -19.21 6.04 -5.14
C LYS A 133 -17.99 5.82 -6.05
N GLY A 134 -17.30 4.70 -5.85
CA GLY A 134 -16.11 4.34 -6.62
C GLY A 134 -14.79 4.92 -6.10
N ALA A 135 -14.80 5.62 -4.96
CA ALA A 135 -13.56 6.01 -4.30
C ALA A 135 -12.69 4.79 -3.92
N PRO A 136 -11.35 4.92 -3.93
CA PRO A 136 -10.46 3.88 -3.42
C PRO A 136 -10.63 3.73 -1.90
N VAL A 137 -10.39 2.52 -1.35
CA VAL A 137 -10.38 2.34 0.10
C VAL A 137 -9.11 2.97 0.65
N LEU A 138 -9.26 4.01 1.47
CA LEU A 138 -8.13 4.71 2.04
C LEU A 138 -7.50 3.89 3.15
N ARG A 139 -6.31 3.36 2.90
CA ARG A 139 -5.48 2.70 3.93
C ARG A 139 -4.77 3.72 4.79
N LEU A 140 -5.53 4.34 5.68
CA LEU A 140 -5.03 5.27 6.67
C LEU A 140 -4.85 4.55 7.99
N ASP A 141 -3.68 4.73 8.60
CA ASP A 141 -3.41 4.30 9.97
C ASP A 141 -4.42 4.95 10.88
N ARG A 142 -5.17 4.12 11.60
CA ARG A 142 -6.11 4.62 12.59
C ARG A 142 -5.30 5.39 13.63
N GLN A 143 -5.66 6.65 13.92
CA GLN A 143 -5.37 7.17 15.25
C GLN A 143 -6.07 6.24 16.21
N PRO A 144 -5.35 5.50 17.07
CA PRO A 144 -6.02 4.77 18.13
C PRO A 144 -6.53 5.84 19.08
N THR A 145 -7.74 6.35 18.86
CA THR A 145 -8.64 6.59 19.98
C THR A 145 -9.12 5.21 20.44
N LEU A 146 -8.16 4.36 20.83
CA LEU A 146 -8.44 3.15 21.55
C LEU A 146 -9.11 3.63 22.82
N ALA A 147 -10.38 3.28 23.00
CA ALA A 147 -11.12 3.63 24.19
C ALA A 147 -10.52 2.86 25.37
N VAL A 148 -9.43 3.38 25.95
CA VAL A 148 -8.63 2.69 26.98
C VAL A 148 -9.53 2.30 28.15
N ASP A 149 -10.49 3.14 28.52
CA ASP A 149 -11.46 2.85 29.57
C ASP A 149 -12.31 1.62 29.26
N LEU A 150 -12.72 1.46 27.99
CA LEU A 150 -13.43 0.28 27.52
C LEU A 150 -12.52 -0.95 27.47
N VAL A 151 -11.23 -0.78 27.18
CA VAL A 151 -10.23 -1.86 27.27
C VAL A 151 -10.15 -2.36 28.70
N ARG A 152 -10.01 -1.46 29.68
CA ARG A 152 -9.93 -1.84 31.10
C ARG A 152 -11.17 -2.58 31.56
N GLU A 153 -12.35 -2.03 31.27
CA GLU A 153 -13.64 -2.65 31.61
C GLU A 153 -13.77 -4.08 31.04
N LYS A 154 -13.34 -4.29 29.79
CA LYS A 154 -13.48 -5.60 29.13
C LYS A 154 -12.33 -6.55 29.42
N ALA A 155 -11.13 -6.05 29.74
CA ALA A 155 -10.00 -6.86 30.15
C ALA A 155 -10.34 -7.68 31.40
N GLU A 156 -11.00 -7.08 32.38
CA GLU A 156 -11.51 -7.77 33.56
C GLU A 156 -12.53 -8.86 33.21
N VAL A 157 -13.54 -8.51 32.40
CA VAL A 157 -14.62 -9.44 32.00
C VAL A 157 -14.09 -10.65 31.22
N TYR A 158 -13.04 -10.47 30.43
CA TYR A 158 -12.45 -11.53 29.62
C TYR A 158 -11.26 -12.24 30.29
N GLY A 159 -10.98 -11.94 31.56
CA GLY A 159 -9.94 -12.64 32.34
C GLY A 159 -8.51 -12.23 31.97
N ILE A 160 -8.31 -11.06 31.36
CA ILE A 160 -7.00 -10.49 31.00
C ILE A 160 -6.71 -9.30 31.94
N THR A 161 -6.87 -9.49 33.24
CA THR A 161 -6.87 -8.42 34.25
C THR A 161 -5.63 -7.54 34.19
N MET A 162 -4.45 -8.14 33.98
CA MET A 162 -3.18 -7.40 33.88
C MET A 162 -3.21 -6.36 32.76
N LEU A 163 -3.91 -6.59 31.65
CA LEU A 163 -4.02 -5.62 30.57
C LEU A 163 -4.74 -4.34 31.00
N GLY A 164 -5.72 -4.45 31.91
CA GLY A 164 -6.47 -3.30 32.44
C GLY A 164 -5.66 -2.43 33.39
N GLU A 165 -4.65 -3.00 34.04
CA GLU A 165 -3.79 -2.32 35.01
C GLU A 165 -2.63 -1.55 34.35
N LEU A 166 -2.36 -1.82 33.07
CA LEU A 166 -1.24 -1.19 32.37
C LEU A 166 -1.48 0.31 32.12
N PRO A 167 -0.41 1.12 32.12
CA PRO A 167 -0.43 2.46 31.56
C PRO A 167 -0.96 2.48 30.14
N ALA A 168 -1.63 3.58 29.75
CA ALA A 168 -2.26 3.70 28.45
C ALA A 168 -1.25 3.51 27.30
N GLU A 169 -0.01 3.94 27.48
CA GLU A 169 1.09 3.83 26.51
C GLU A 169 1.44 2.37 26.20
N LEU A 170 1.43 1.51 27.23
CA LEU A 170 1.69 0.08 27.08
C LEU A 170 0.49 -0.63 26.44
N ILE A 171 -0.74 -0.26 26.81
CA ILE A 171 -1.95 -0.77 26.15
C ILE A 171 -1.93 -0.44 24.65
N HIS A 172 -1.57 0.80 24.29
CA HIS A 172 -1.43 1.21 22.89
C HIS A 172 -0.35 0.41 22.16
N SER A 173 0.80 0.18 22.82
CA SER A 173 1.89 -0.61 22.26
C SER A 173 1.45 -2.07 22.03
N ILE A 174 0.82 -2.70 23.02
CA ILE A 174 0.29 -4.06 22.89
C ILE A 174 -0.74 -4.13 21.76
N HIS A 175 -1.68 -3.19 21.70
CA HIS A 175 -2.64 -3.11 20.60
C HIS A 175 -1.94 -3.01 19.23
N LYS A 176 -0.86 -2.23 19.11
CA LYS A 176 -0.09 -2.12 17.86
C LYS A 176 0.53 -3.46 17.43
N TYR A 177 1.09 -4.23 18.38
CA TYR A 177 1.73 -5.53 18.08
C TYR A 177 0.75 -6.70 17.98
N SER A 178 -0.47 -6.55 18.49
CA SER A 178 -1.48 -7.61 18.53
C SER A 178 -2.80 -7.20 17.89
N ASN A 179 -2.78 -6.26 16.95
CA ASN A 179 -3.99 -5.62 16.42
C ASN A 179 -5.03 -6.61 15.88
N SER A 180 -4.63 -7.75 15.33
CA SER A 180 -5.49 -8.82 14.82
C SER A 180 -6.22 -9.64 15.89
N ALA A 181 -5.88 -9.47 17.18
CA ALA A 181 -6.53 -10.21 18.26
C ALA A 181 -8.02 -9.85 18.38
N LYS A 182 -8.86 -10.88 18.59
CA LYS A 182 -10.34 -10.74 18.72
C LYS A 182 -10.77 -9.74 19.79
N LEU A 183 -9.97 -9.55 20.84
CA LEU A 183 -10.22 -8.53 21.86
C LEU A 183 -10.40 -7.14 21.22
N TRP A 184 -9.52 -6.76 20.29
CA TRP A 184 -9.55 -5.44 19.68
C TRP A 184 -10.73 -5.27 18.72
N HIS A 185 -11.18 -6.35 18.07
CA HIS A 185 -12.45 -6.37 17.34
C HIS A 185 -13.63 -6.06 18.28
N CYS A 186 -13.66 -6.71 19.44
CA CYS A 186 -14.69 -6.46 20.46
C CYS A 186 -14.69 -5.00 20.92
N ILE A 187 -13.52 -4.45 21.25
CA ILE A 187 -13.37 -3.07 21.70
C ILE A 187 -13.83 -2.09 20.61
N ALA A 188 -13.44 -2.30 19.35
CA ALA A 188 -13.86 -1.45 18.25
C ALA A 188 -15.38 -1.48 18.02
N ALA A 189 -15.99 -2.68 18.04
CA ALA A 189 -17.44 -2.83 17.87
C ALA A 189 -18.24 -2.21 19.02
N LEU A 190 -17.77 -2.36 20.26
CA LEU A 190 -18.37 -1.75 21.44
C LEU A 190 -18.23 -0.23 21.44
N SER A 191 -17.06 0.29 21.05
CA SER A 191 -16.83 1.74 20.91
C SER A 191 -17.78 2.35 19.89
N LEU A 192 -17.96 1.72 18.73
CA LEU A 192 -18.89 2.18 17.70
C LEU A 192 -20.35 2.07 18.15
N ALA A 193 -20.72 0.98 18.83
CA ALA A 193 -22.05 0.84 19.41
C ALA A 193 -22.36 1.97 20.41
N ARG A 194 -21.41 2.31 21.30
CA ARG A 194 -21.54 3.43 22.24
C ARG A 194 -21.70 4.76 21.51
N GLU A 195 -20.85 5.02 20.51
CA GLU A 195 -20.90 6.25 19.70
C GLU A 195 -22.28 6.41 19.03
N ILE A 196 -22.79 5.37 18.38
CA ILE A 196 -24.08 5.41 17.70
C ILE A 196 -25.24 5.52 18.70
N SER A 197 -25.16 4.86 19.86
CA SER A 197 -26.16 4.96 20.91
C SER A 197 -26.22 6.35 21.57
N GLN A 198 -25.12 7.10 21.57
CA GLN A 198 -25.07 8.47 22.08
C GLN A 198 -25.62 9.51 21.09
N LEU A 199 -25.80 9.15 19.81
CA LEU A 199 -26.46 10.02 18.84
C LEU A 199 -27.94 10.17 19.23
N GLN A 200 -28.32 11.36 19.71
CA GLN A 200 -29.68 11.67 20.20
C GLN A 200 -30.79 11.07 19.29
N PRO A 201 -31.81 10.42 19.88
CA PRO A 201 -32.87 9.75 19.12
C PRO A 201 -33.76 10.71 18.31
N ASP A 202 -33.90 11.98 18.72
CA ASP A 202 -35.03 12.83 18.29
C ASP A 202 -34.68 14.21 17.70
N ILE A 203 -33.44 14.48 17.31
CA ILE A 203 -33.14 15.66 16.49
C ILE A 203 -32.57 15.17 15.17
N SER A 204 -33.48 14.81 14.26
CA SER A 204 -33.23 15.11 12.86
C SER A 204 -33.61 16.58 12.69
N PRO A 205 -32.69 17.56 12.86
CA PRO A 205 -32.93 18.78 12.12
C PRO A 205 -33.04 18.36 10.65
N PRO A 206 -33.91 19.00 9.84
CA PRO A 206 -33.94 18.72 8.42
C PRO A 206 -32.49 18.69 7.94
N ILE A 207 -32.15 17.66 7.18
CA ILE A 207 -30.84 17.57 6.52
C ILE A 207 -30.81 18.80 5.61
N THR A 208 -30.25 19.91 6.09
CA THR A 208 -30.10 21.10 5.27
C THR A 208 -28.93 20.77 4.37
N ASP A 209 -29.25 20.40 3.13
CA ASP A 209 -28.24 20.15 2.12
C ASP A 209 -27.55 21.49 1.78
N VAL A 210 -26.42 21.75 2.43
CA VAL A 210 -25.54 22.91 2.20
C VAL A 210 -24.51 22.59 1.10
N PRO A 211 -24.60 23.22 -0.08
CA PRO A 211 -23.63 23.03 -1.16
C PRO A 211 -22.17 23.24 -0.70
N LEU A 212 -21.22 22.41 -1.19
CA LEU A 212 -19.80 22.53 -0.81
C LEU A 212 -19.20 23.91 -1.16
N ARG A 213 -19.76 24.60 -2.17
CA ARG A 213 -19.39 25.99 -2.52
C ARG A 213 -19.76 27.01 -1.44
N GLU A 214 -20.66 26.69 -0.51
CA GLU A 214 -21.12 27.60 0.56
C GLU A 214 -20.41 27.32 1.89
N VAL A 215 -19.68 26.20 1.99
CA VAL A 215 -18.95 25.79 3.19
C VAL A 215 -17.57 26.45 3.19
N LEU A 216 -17.34 27.37 4.13
CA LEU A 216 -16.03 27.99 4.38
C LEU A 216 -15.12 27.04 5.17
N ALA A 217 -15.64 26.53 6.30
CA ALA A 217 -14.92 25.64 7.17
C ALA A 217 -15.86 24.68 7.92
N TRP A 218 -15.40 23.45 8.13
CA TRP A 218 -16.10 22.46 8.93
C TRP A 218 -15.13 21.43 9.51
N THR A 219 -15.39 20.99 10.75
CA THR A 219 -14.67 19.88 11.38
C THR A 219 -15.68 18.89 11.97
N ARG A 220 -15.44 17.59 11.74
CA ARG A 220 -16.31 16.52 12.23
C ARG A 220 -16.33 16.50 13.76
N GLY A 221 -17.53 16.55 14.33
CA GLY A 221 -17.75 16.64 15.78
C GLY A 221 -18.18 18.04 16.23
N ASN A 222 -17.95 19.08 15.41
CA ASN A 222 -18.47 20.42 15.68
C ASN A 222 -19.95 20.51 15.27
N SER A 223 -20.72 21.27 16.05
CA SER A 223 -22.15 21.49 15.86
C SER A 223 -22.50 22.48 14.75
N SER A 224 -21.56 23.36 14.37
CA SER A 224 -21.77 24.42 13.38
C SER A 224 -20.89 24.25 12.14
N VAL A 225 -21.46 24.54 10.97
CA VAL A 225 -20.75 24.70 9.70
C VAL A 225 -20.57 26.19 9.48
N GLU A 226 -19.36 26.65 9.18
CA GLU A 226 -19.11 28.04 8.81
C GLU A 226 -19.45 28.22 7.33
N LEU A 227 -20.36 29.15 7.05
CA LEU A 227 -20.85 29.42 5.70
C LEU A 227 -20.35 30.77 5.21
N THR A 228 -20.09 30.88 3.91
CA THR A 228 -19.75 32.15 3.26
C THR A 228 -20.46 32.27 1.92
N LYS A 229 -20.74 33.51 1.51
CA LYS A 229 -21.21 33.85 0.15
C LYS A 229 -20.05 34.14 -0.81
N GLU A 230 -18.92 34.58 -0.27
CA GLU A 230 -17.67 34.82 -1.00
C GLU A 230 -16.73 33.69 -0.64
N CYS A 231 -16.65 32.69 -1.52
CA CYS A 231 -15.89 31.48 -1.26
C CYS A 231 -14.54 31.55 -1.99
N PRO A 232 -13.43 31.33 -1.28
CA PRO A 232 -12.14 31.12 -1.92
C PRO A 232 -12.20 29.99 -2.98
N PRO A 233 -11.41 30.07 -4.07
CA PRO A 233 -11.53 29.17 -5.22
C PRO A 233 -11.07 27.74 -4.92
N TYR A 234 -10.28 27.51 -3.87
CA TYR A 234 -9.81 26.17 -3.53
C TYR A 234 -10.52 25.61 -2.31
N ALA A 235 -10.75 24.29 -2.29
CA ALA A 235 -11.21 23.54 -1.14
C ALA A 235 -10.23 22.42 -0.79
N LEU A 236 -9.77 22.38 0.46
CA LEU A 236 -9.00 21.30 1.05
C LEU A 236 -9.93 20.42 1.88
N LEU A 237 -10.11 19.18 1.46
CA LEU A 237 -10.80 18.15 2.22
C LEU A 237 -9.76 17.28 2.92
N THR A 238 -9.83 17.20 4.25
CA THR A 238 -9.01 16.26 5.03
C THR A 238 -9.86 15.04 5.39
N LEU A 239 -9.31 13.87 5.18
CA LEU A 239 -9.93 12.58 5.42
C LEU A 239 -9.12 11.78 6.42
N ASP A 240 -9.79 11.03 7.27
CA ASP A 240 -9.17 10.01 8.09
C ASP A 240 -9.80 8.63 7.81
N SER A 241 -9.47 7.62 8.61
CA SER A 241 -10.06 6.27 8.50
C SER A 241 -11.60 6.22 8.51
N ARG A 242 -12.29 7.29 8.93
CA ARG A 242 -13.76 7.41 8.94
C ARG A 242 -14.30 8.36 7.86
N GLY A 243 -13.51 8.67 6.84
CA GLY A 243 -13.89 9.58 5.76
C GLY A 243 -13.52 11.03 6.07
N ILE A 244 -14.24 11.99 5.48
CA ILE A 244 -13.92 13.41 5.62
C ILE A 244 -14.07 13.84 7.09
N CYS A 245 -13.01 14.40 7.65
CA CYS A 245 -12.97 14.92 9.02
C CYS A 245 -12.85 16.44 9.07
N LYS A 246 -12.41 17.09 7.99
CA LYS A 246 -12.23 18.55 7.91
C LYS A 246 -12.47 19.07 6.48
N ILE A 247 -13.05 20.26 6.37
CA ILE A 247 -13.22 21.01 5.12
C ILE A 247 -12.70 22.42 5.39
N GLU A 248 -11.85 22.93 4.50
CA GLU A 248 -11.30 24.29 4.56
C GLU A 248 -11.26 24.91 3.17
N LYS A 249 -11.67 26.17 3.04
CA LYS A 249 -11.49 26.95 1.81
C LYS A 249 -10.19 27.75 1.84
N LEU A 250 -9.48 27.79 0.71
CA LEU A 250 -8.19 28.45 0.57
C LEU A 250 -8.21 29.41 -0.62
N GLN A 251 -7.59 30.58 -0.45
CA GLN A 251 -7.50 31.58 -1.52
C GLN A 251 -6.62 31.11 -2.68
N GLU A 252 -5.57 30.37 -2.36
CA GLU A 252 -4.61 29.86 -3.32
C GLU A 252 -4.33 28.39 -3.05
N ARG A 253 -3.84 27.67 -4.06
CA ARG A 253 -3.36 26.30 -3.88
C ARG A 253 -2.12 26.35 -2.96
N PRO A 254 -2.09 25.57 -1.87
CA PRO A 254 -0.93 25.58 -0.98
C PRO A 254 0.32 25.10 -1.73
N PRO A 255 1.46 25.80 -1.59
CA PRO A 255 2.72 25.37 -2.21
C PRO A 255 3.15 24.03 -1.62
N TYR A 256 3.86 23.24 -2.44
CA TYR A 256 4.31 21.91 -2.01
C TYR A 256 5.18 22.00 -0.75
N GLN A 257 4.86 21.15 0.23
CA GLN A 257 5.69 20.97 1.43
C GLN A 257 5.93 19.48 1.65
N PRO A 258 7.15 19.08 2.08
CA PRO A 258 7.49 17.68 2.36
C PRO A 258 6.87 17.22 3.67
N ARG A 259 5.54 17.11 3.68
CA ARG A 259 4.74 16.62 4.80
C ARG A 259 3.90 15.47 4.33
N ARG A 260 4.12 14.30 4.93
CA ARG A 260 3.39 13.08 4.66
C ARG A 260 2.57 12.70 5.89
N SER A 261 1.39 12.13 5.66
CA SER A 261 0.56 11.55 6.71
C SER A 261 0.15 10.14 6.32
N ASP A 262 0.44 9.18 7.20
CA ASP A 262 -0.15 7.84 7.09
C ASP A 262 -1.54 7.77 7.72
N LYS A 263 -1.95 8.80 8.47
CA LYS A 263 -3.21 8.83 9.24
C LYS A 263 -4.33 9.61 8.56
N GLN A 264 -3.95 10.51 7.66
CA GLN A 264 -4.85 11.40 6.96
C GLN A 264 -4.58 11.37 5.48
N ALA A 265 -5.64 11.54 4.69
CA ALA A 265 -5.55 11.80 3.27
C ALA A 265 -6.14 13.16 2.96
N PHE A 266 -5.80 13.71 1.80
CA PHE A 266 -6.12 15.08 1.43
C PHE A 266 -6.61 15.14 -0.01
N ILE A 267 -7.59 16.01 -0.25
CA ILE A 267 -8.09 16.32 -1.59
C ILE A 267 -8.08 17.83 -1.74
N ILE A 268 -7.46 18.31 -2.80
CA ILE A 268 -7.53 19.72 -3.18
C ILE A 268 -8.40 19.82 -4.43
N LEU A 269 -9.43 20.65 -4.36
CA LEU A 269 -10.35 20.92 -5.45
C LEU A 269 -10.27 22.39 -5.84
N HIS A 270 -10.26 22.68 -7.14
CA HIS A 270 -10.55 24.01 -7.67
C HIS A 270 -12.07 24.24 -7.78
N GLU A 271 -12.51 25.49 -7.90
CA GLU A 271 -13.93 25.86 -7.96
C GLU A 271 -14.70 25.09 -9.02
N ASP A 272 -14.11 24.95 -10.19
CA ASP A 272 -14.68 24.19 -11.32
C ASP A 272 -14.94 22.71 -10.98
N GLU A 273 -14.17 22.12 -10.05
CA GLU A 273 -14.28 20.70 -9.68
C GLU A 273 -15.36 20.43 -8.61
N PHE A 274 -15.87 21.47 -7.94
CA PHE A 274 -16.92 21.36 -6.92
C PHE A 274 -18.15 22.22 -7.18
N GLN A 275 -18.22 22.89 -8.33
CA GLN A 275 -19.46 23.46 -8.86
C GLN A 275 -20.46 22.36 -9.22
N ASP A 276 -19.95 21.25 -9.76
CA ASP A 276 -20.74 20.05 -10.06
C ASP A 276 -20.77 19.06 -8.89
N VAL A 277 -21.83 18.27 -8.90
CA VAL A 277 -22.20 17.28 -7.89
C VAL A 277 -21.16 16.16 -7.68
N THR A 278 -20.27 15.92 -8.64
CA THR A 278 -19.33 14.79 -8.63
C THR A 278 -17.90 15.21 -8.31
N VAL A 279 -17.54 15.17 -7.02
CA VAL A 279 -16.14 15.25 -6.60
C VAL A 279 -15.43 13.97 -7.02
N THR A 280 -14.72 14.00 -8.14
CA THR A 280 -13.90 12.88 -8.62
C THR A 280 -12.43 13.27 -8.74
N SER A 281 -11.86 13.68 -7.62
CA SER A 281 -10.48 14.18 -7.58
C SER A 281 -9.49 13.16 -7.02
N LYS A 282 -8.22 13.54 -7.05
CA LYS A 282 -7.07 12.74 -6.65
C LYS A 282 -6.87 12.89 -5.15
N ILE A 283 -6.66 11.76 -4.47
CA ILE A 283 -6.50 11.69 -3.03
C ILE A 283 -5.01 11.54 -2.73
N TRP A 284 -4.45 12.41 -1.92
CA TRP A 284 -3.03 12.46 -1.59
C TRP A 284 -2.76 12.10 -0.13
N ASP A 285 -1.57 11.60 0.17
CA ASP A 285 -1.08 11.42 1.54
C ASP A 285 -0.32 12.65 2.08
N THR A 286 -0.30 13.75 1.33
CA THR A 286 0.25 15.06 1.71
C THR A 286 -0.83 16.14 1.69
N PRO A 287 -0.86 17.09 2.66
CA PRO A 287 -1.83 18.19 2.69
C PRO A 287 -1.58 19.26 1.62
N SER A 288 -0.37 19.31 1.07
CA SER A 288 0.01 20.27 0.04
C SER A 288 0.72 19.56 -1.12
N PRO A 289 0.02 18.72 -1.90
CA PRO A 289 0.60 18.01 -3.03
C PRO A 289 1.02 18.95 -4.16
N PRO A 290 2.10 18.63 -4.90
CA PRO A 290 2.47 19.38 -6.10
C PRO A 290 1.34 19.35 -7.14
N SER A 291 1.35 20.28 -8.09
CA SER A 291 0.46 20.18 -9.25
C SER A 291 0.88 18.97 -10.08
N LEU A 292 -0.08 18.24 -10.65
CA LEU A 292 0.24 17.13 -11.55
C LEU A 292 0.93 17.61 -12.84
N GLU A 293 0.72 18.87 -13.22
CA GLU A 293 1.37 19.50 -14.37
C GLU A 293 2.87 19.72 -14.13
N ASP A 294 3.26 19.88 -12.87
CA ASP A 294 4.66 20.02 -12.46
C ASP A 294 5.33 18.64 -12.25
N CYS A 295 4.60 17.54 -12.43
CA CYS A 295 5.09 16.19 -12.18
C CYS A 295 5.32 15.41 -13.49
N GLU A 296 6.36 14.59 -13.50
CA GLU A 296 6.61 13.62 -14.58
C GLU A 296 5.87 12.31 -14.27
N ILE A 297 4.57 12.25 -14.61
CA ILE A 297 3.72 11.08 -14.33
C ILE A 297 3.60 10.16 -15.56
N HIS A 298 3.79 8.86 -15.33
CA HIS A 298 3.51 7.80 -16.29
C HIS A 298 2.39 6.88 -15.80
N GLY A 299 1.42 6.61 -16.68
CA GLY A 299 0.28 5.73 -16.42
C GLY A 299 -1.06 6.44 -16.67
N ARG A 300 -2.15 5.68 -16.74
CA ARG A 300 -3.47 6.26 -16.98
C ARG A 300 -4.06 6.81 -15.68
N VAL A 301 -3.92 8.11 -15.46
CA VAL A 301 -4.55 8.81 -14.33
C VAL A 301 -6.06 8.85 -14.54
N SER A 302 -6.81 8.02 -13.81
CA SER A 302 -8.27 8.07 -13.78
C SER A 302 -8.77 9.03 -12.71
N SER A 303 -10.03 9.46 -12.85
CA SER A 303 -10.72 10.16 -11.77
C SER A 303 -10.94 9.21 -10.58
N SER A 304 -10.69 9.68 -9.35
CA SER A 304 -10.70 8.89 -8.09
C SER A 304 -9.53 7.90 -7.92
N LEU A 305 -8.31 8.41 -7.74
CA LEU A 305 -7.09 7.64 -7.47
C LEU A 305 -6.46 8.08 -6.14
N GLN A 306 -5.91 7.13 -5.38
CA GLN A 306 -5.04 7.45 -4.24
C GLN A 306 -3.58 7.50 -4.72
N LEU A 307 -2.95 8.65 -4.56
CA LEU A 307 -1.53 8.89 -4.81
C LEU A 307 -0.79 8.95 -3.48
N LYS A 308 0.31 8.21 -3.42
CA LYS A 308 1.24 8.21 -2.29
C LYS A 308 2.54 8.86 -2.71
N THR A 309 3.15 9.54 -1.75
CA THR A 309 4.40 10.29 -1.94
C THR A 309 5.51 9.72 -1.07
N VAL A 310 6.73 9.74 -1.61
CA VAL A 310 7.97 9.46 -0.89
C VAL A 310 8.87 10.67 -1.07
N ASP A 311 9.16 11.36 0.02
CA ASP A 311 10.13 12.46 0.02
C ASP A 311 11.53 11.89 -0.20
N LEU A 312 12.20 12.35 -1.25
CA LEU A 312 13.55 11.90 -1.58
C LEU A 312 14.62 12.84 -1.03
N ARG A 313 14.28 14.06 -0.57
CA ARG A 313 15.29 15.00 -0.02
C ARG A 313 16.07 14.44 1.18
N GLY A 314 15.51 13.45 1.88
CA GLY A 314 16.10 12.86 3.09
C GLY A 314 16.37 11.34 3.08
N VAL A 315 16.45 10.62 1.93
CA VAL A 315 16.38 9.10 1.85
C VAL A 315 17.41 8.28 0.98
N SER A 316 18.41 7.51 1.47
CA SER A 316 19.70 7.05 0.81
C SER A 316 19.70 5.60 0.48
N GLY A 317 18.82 4.88 1.14
CA GLY A 317 18.28 3.65 0.65
C GLY A 317 16.80 3.86 0.37
N LEU A 318 16.34 3.36 -0.76
CA LEU A 318 14.94 3.05 -0.94
C LEU A 318 14.78 1.56 -0.67
N THR A 319 13.97 1.20 0.32
CA THR A 319 13.59 -0.20 0.54
C THR A 319 12.25 -0.44 -0.15
N PHE A 320 12.23 -1.38 -1.09
CA PHE A 320 11.03 -1.80 -1.80
C PHE A 320 10.54 -3.13 -1.26
N PHE A 321 9.36 -3.14 -0.66
CA PHE A 321 8.67 -4.36 -0.28
C PHE A 321 7.61 -4.70 -1.32
N PHE A 322 7.75 -5.87 -1.95
CA PHE A 322 6.76 -6.43 -2.87
C PHE A 322 6.05 -7.60 -2.20
N ALA A 323 4.93 -7.33 -1.53
CA ALA A 323 4.12 -8.35 -0.86
C ALA A 323 2.70 -8.41 -1.46
N PHE A 324 2.25 -9.59 -1.91
CA PHE A 324 0.88 -9.80 -2.43
C PHE A 324 0.46 -8.78 -3.51
N ASN A 325 1.32 -8.55 -4.51
CA ASN A 325 1.16 -7.51 -5.54
C ASN A 325 1.07 -6.07 -5.01
N ARG A 326 1.49 -5.81 -3.77
CA ARG A 326 1.57 -4.45 -3.21
C ARG A 326 3.01 -4.00 -3.19
N MET A 327 3.26 -2.79 -3.65
CA MET A 327 4.52 -2.10 -3.43
C MET A 327 4.37 -1.23 -2.19
N GLN A 328 5.21 -1.47 -1.19
CA GLN A 328 5.44 -0.52 -0.11
C GLN A 328 6.85 0.01 -0.26
N LEU A 329 6.97 1.32 -0.36
CA LEU A 329 8.23 2.02 -0.28
C LEU A 329 8.39 2.51 1.14
N GLN A 330 9.46 2.05 1.79
CA GLN A 330 9.87 2.61 3.06
C GLN A 330 11.14 3.42 2.83
N PRO A 331 11.12 4.73 3.16
CA PRO A 331 12.34 5.51 3.14
C PRO A 331 13.31 5.01 4.21
N SER A 332 14.54 4.75 3.81
CA SER A 332 15.68 4.53 4.70
C SER A 332 16.73 5.62 4.40
N ASN A 333 16.98 6.55 5.32
CA ASN A 333 17.97 7.67 5.39
C ASN A 333 18.83 8.04 4.16
N ALA A 334 18.79 9.28 3.53
CA ALA A 334 19.53 10.10 2.45
C ALA A 334 19.58 10.02 0.81
N PHE A 335 18.62 10.57 0.03
CA PHE A 335 18.58 10.76 -1.46
C PHE A 335 19.87 11.35 -2.03
N PRO A 336 20.76 10.68 -2.80
CA PRO A 336 21.94 11.41 -3.24
C PRO A 336 21.52 12.60 -4.11
N GLU A 337 22.26 13.70 -3.95
CA GLU A 337 22.01 15.00 -4.61
C GLU A 337 22.07 14.92 -6.15
N ASP A 338 22.58 13.80 -6.70
CA ASP A 338 22.74 13.48 -8.12
C ASP A 338 22.27 12.03 -8.42
N GLY A 339 20.96 11.81 -8.50
CA GLY A 339 20.35 10.51 -8.83
C GLY A 339 19.35 10.63 -9.97
N SER A 340 19.15 9.56 -10.73
CA SER A 340 18.14 9.49 -11.78
C SER A 340 17.26 8.25 -11.60
N LEU A 341 16.04 8.32 -12.12
CA LEU A 341 15.05 7.26 -11.98
C LEU A 341 14.43 6.91 -13.33
N MET A 342 14.46 5.62 -13.65
CA MET A 342 13.87 5.07 -14.86
C MET A 342 12.99 3.87 -14.53
N LEU A 343 11.92 3.71 -15.30
CA LEU A 343 10.99 2.59 -15.24
C LEU A 343 11.05 1.84 -16.57
N LYS A 344 11.28 0.53 -16.53
CA LYS A 344 11.19 -0.35 -17.71
C LYS A 344 9.82 -1.05 -17.74
N VAL A 345 9.13 -0.97 -18.88
CA VAL A 345 7.82 -1.60 -19.10
C VAL A 345 7.84 -2.43 -20.38
N THR A 346 7.19 -3.59 -20.42
CA THR A 346 7.13 -4.43 -21.63
C THR A 346 6.38 -3.75 -22.79
N SER A 347 6.89 -3.88 -24.01
CA SER A 347 6.41 -3.18 -25.21
C SER A 347 5.00 -3.54 -25.67
N ASN A 348 4.41 -4.63 -25.18
CA ASN A 348 3.12 -5.15 -25.65
C ASN A 348 1.88 -4.35 -25.18
N GLY A 349 2.07 -3.08 -24.80
CA GLY A 349 1.05 -2.03 -24.80
C GLY A 349 -0.07 -2.12 -23.77
N GLN A 350 -0.29 -3.29 -23.17
CA GLN A 350 -1.14 -3.45 -22.01
C GLN A 350 -0.24 -3.66 -20.81
N ILE A 351 -0.19 -2.67 -19.91
CA ILE A 351 0.10 -2.94 -18.50
C ILE A 351 -1.01 -3.88 -18.07
N SER A 352 -0.81 -5.19 -18.23
CA SER A 352 -1.67 -6.15 -17.57
C SER A 352 -1.59 -5.80 -16.09
N THR A 353 -2.74 -5.78 -15.40
CA THR A 353 -2.81 -5.48 -13.96
C THR A 353 -2.05 -6.51 -13.10
N LEU A 354 -1.30 -7.42 -13.73
CA LEU A 354 -0.52 -8.49 -13.13
C LEU A 354 0.99 -8.27 -13.29
N GLN A 355 1.46 -7.41 -14.20
CA GLN A 355 2.90 -7.19 -14.40
C GLN A 355 3.46 -6.25 -13.35
N LYS A 356 4.48 -6.73 -12.61
CA LYS A 356 5.18 -5.94 -11.59
C LYS A 356 6.18 -4.99 -12.26
N PRO A 357 6.32 -3.75 -11.78
CA PRO A 357 7.25 -2.79 -12.36
C PRO A 357 8.71 -3.20 -12.16
N TRP A 358 9.56 -2.78 -13.09
CA TRP A 358 11.02 -2.89 -12.99
C TRP A 358 11.64 -1.48 -13.02
N PHE A 359 12.22 -1.07 -11.90
CA PHE A 359 12.91 0.21 -11.75
C PHE A 359 14.40 0.06 -11.96
N LEU A 360 14.98 1.12 -12.53
CA LEU A 360 16.40 1.38 -12.56
C LEU A 360 16.64 2.70 -11.86
N ILE A 361 17.49 2.68 -10.84
CA ILE A 361 17.77 3.81 -9.97
C ILE A 361 19.27 4.04 -10.01
N ARG A 362 19.69 5.26 -10.35
CA ARG A 362 21.08 5.66 -10.22
C ARG A 362 21.25 6.40 -8.90
N THR A 363 22.23 5.96 -8.13
CA THR A 363 22.64 6.56 -6.86
C THR A 363 24.10 7.00 -6.95
N ARG A 364 24.47 8.07 -6.22
CA ARG A 364 25.83 8.64 -6.28
C ARG A 364 26.93 7.69 -5.80
N LEU A 365 26.68 6.98 -4.69
CA LEU A 365 27.68 6.08 -4.08
C LEU A 365 27.49 4.64 -4.58
N ALA A 366 26.26 4.13 -4.48
CA ALA A 366 26.01 2.76 -4.88
C ALA A 366 25.92 2.57 -6.39
N GLY A 367 25.85 3.60 -7.25
CA GLY A 367 25.76 3.47 -8.71
C GLY A 367 24.37 3.00 -9.19
N ASP A 368 24.32 2.21 -10.26
CA ASP A 368 23.08 1.77 -10.91
C ASP A 368 22.50 0.51 -10.25
N ILE A 369 21.23 0.58 -9.85
CA ILE A 369 20.52 -0.46 -9.10
C ILE A 369 19.25 -0.85 -9.87
N SER A 370 19.06 -2.16 -10.07
CA SER A 370 17.82 -2.73 -10.61
C SER A 370 16.92 -3.24 -9.49
N ILE A 371 15.63 -2.94 -9.59
CA ILE A 371 14.64 -3.37 -8.60
C ILE A 371 13.37 -3.81 -9.30
N GLY A 372 12.97 -5.06 -9.12
CA GLY A 372 11.71 -5.59 -9.65
C GLY A 372 11.87 -6.97 -10.26
N MET A 373 10.86 -7.38 -11.02
CA MET A 373 10.90 -8.64 -11.76
C MET A 373 11.55 -8.42 -13.12
N PHE A 374 12.48 -9.31 -13.46
CA PHE A 374 12.98 -9.41 -14.82
C PHE A 374 11.86 -9.98 -15.71
N HIS A 375 11.66 -9.34 -16.86
CA HIS A 375 10.73 -9.81 -17.88
C HIS A 375 11.53 -10.12 -19.13
N SER A 376 11.36 -11.30 -19.73
CA SER A 376 11.97 -11.58 -21.03
C SER A 376 11.14 -10.93 -22.14
N GLY A 377 11.77 -10.14 -23.02
CA GLY A 377 11.12 -9.59 -24.21
C GLY A 377 11.57 -8.17 -24.56
N ALA A 378 10.85 -7.52 -25.47
CA ALA A 378 11.09 -6.12 -25.78
C ALA A 378 10.52 -5.24 -24.65
N HIS A 379 11.32 -4.28 -24.20
CA HIS A 379 10.95 -3.29 -23.21
C HIS A 379 10.97 -1.89 -23.82
N LYS A 380 10.17 -1.02 -23.24
CA LYS A 380 10.23 0.42 -23.43
C LYS A 380 10.73 1.05 -22.14
N ASP A 381 11.75 1.87 -22.29
CA ASP A 381 12.31 2.65 -21.20
C ASP A 381 11.50 3.94 -21.04
N ILE A 382 11.03 4.16 -19.82
CA ILE A 382 10.29 5.35 -19.42
C ILE A 382 11.15 6.06 -18.39
N VAL A 383 11.74 7.17 -18.81
CA VAL A 383 12.50 8.02 -17.90
C VAL A 383 11.49 8.77 -17.02
N LEU A 384 11.55 8.53 -15.71
CA LEU A 384 10.70 9.20 -14.73
C LEU A 384 11.35 10.45 -14.14
N SER A 385 12.69 10.51 -14.17
CA SER A 385 13.46 11.72 -13.90
C SER A 385 14.89 11.57 -14.42
N GLN A 386 15.41 12.62 -15.08
CA GLN A 386 16.79 12.69 -15.57
C GLN A 386 17.77 13.31 -14.55
N SER A 387 17.23 13.90 -13.48
CA SER A 387 17.93 14.58 -12.39
C SER A 387 17.36 14.13 -11.05
N SER A 388 17.95 14.58 -9.94
CA SER A 388 17.53 14.20 -8.59
C SER A 388 16.11 14.68 -8.29
N PRO A 389 15.12 13.78 -8.26
CA PRO A 389 13.76 14.19 -7.98
C PRO A 389 13.62 14.50 -6.49
N GLU A 390 12.73 15.42 -6.19
CA GLU A 390 12.36 15.79 -4.83
C GLU A 390 11.32 14.81 -4.25
N LEU A 391 10.41 14.30 -5.09
CA LEU A 391 9.44 13.28 -4.71
C LEU A 391 9.41 12.12 -5.68
N PHE A 392 9.16 10.95 -5.14
CA PHE A 392 8.59 9.83 -5.90
C PHE A 392 7.10 9.69 -5.60
N ILE A 393 6.30 9.52 -6.64
CA ILE A 393 4.84 9.45 -6.60
C ILE A 393 4.41 8.10 -7.17
N TYR A 394 3.49 7.40 -6.50
CA TYR A 394 2.92 6.16 -7.01
C TYR A 394 1.44 6.00 -6.65
N SER A 395 0.70 5.25 -7.46
CA SER A 395 -0.69 4.91 -7.12
C SER A 395 -0.77 3.81 -6.07
N ALA A 396 -1.62 4.04 -5.07
CA ALA A 396 -2.06 3.00 -4.15
C ALA A 396 -3.37 2.39 -4.65
N ALA A 397 -3.42 1.06 -4.72
CA ALA A 397 -4.62 0.28 -5.01
C ALA A 397 -4.92 -0.69 -3.86
N ASP A 398 -6.20 -0.99 -3.65
CA ASP A 398 -6.62 -1.95 -2.62
C ASP A 398 -6.13 -3.36 -2.93
N VAL A 399 -6.19 -3.73 -4.22
CA VAL A 399 -5.83 -5.04 -4.76
C VAL A 399 -5.07 -4.83 -6.07
N GLY A 400 -3.90 -5.45 -6.19
CA GLY A 400 -3.05 -5.37 -7.38
C GLY A 400 -1.89 -4.35 -7.28
N PRO A 401 -0.98 -4.38 -8.27
CA PRO A 401 0.22 -3.55 -8.32
C PRO A 401 -0.11 -2.08 -8.55
N ALA A 402 0.78 -1.21 -8.07
CA ALA A 402 0.80 0.19 -8.48
C ALA A 402 0.97 0.25 -10.01
N THR A 403 0.15 1.09 -10.65
CA THR A 403 0.07 1.21 -12.12
C THR A 403 0.48 2.60 -12.62
N ILE A 404 0.63 3.55 -11.70
CA ILE A 404 1.00 4.92 -11.99
C ILE A 404 2.22 5.23 -11.14
N PHE A 405 3.23 5.81 -11.79
CA PHE A 405 4.48 6.22 -11.17
C PHE A 405 4.88 7.58 -11.70
N GLY A 406 5.57 8.37 -10.90
CA GLY A 406 6.14 9.61 -11.37
C GLY A 406 7.02 10.29 -10.37
N THR A 407 7.54 11.45 -10.76
CA THR A 407 8.40 12.25 -9.89
C THR A 407 8.01 13.72 -9.91
N TYR A 408 8.41 14.42 -8.85
CA TYR A 408 8.38 15.87 -8.79
C TYR A 408 9.82 16.38 -8.74
N PRO A 409 10.21 17.33 -9.62
CA PRO A 409 11.58 17.82 -9.69
C PRO A 409 11.96 18.70 -8.49
N ARG A 410 13.26 18.84 -8.23
CA ARG A 410 13.80 19.77 -7.24
C ARG A 410 13.92 21.17 -7.84
N GLU A 411 13.41 22.20 -7.16
CA GLU A 411 13.55 23.60 -7.63
C GLU A 411 15.02 24.02 -7.73
N GLY A 412 15.38 24.72 -8.81
CA GLY A 412 16.68 25.39 -8.94
C GLY A 412 17.86 24.54 -9.41
N GLN A 413 17.71 23.23 -9.60
CA GLN A 413 18.77 22.41 -10.23
C GLN A 413 18.74 22.57 -11.76
N LYS A 414 19.88 22.97 -12.35
CA LYS A 414 20.09 22.81 -13.79
C LYS A 414 19.96 21.32 -14.11
N ARG A 415 19.22 20.98 -15.18
CA ARG A 415 19.12 19.61 -15.72
C ARG A 415 20.49 19.18 -16.24
N GLU A 416 21.41 18.79 -15.36
CA GLU A 416 22.52 17.94 -15.76
C GLU A 416 21.93 16.57 -16.06
N ILE A 417 21.84 16.28 -17.36
CA ILE A 417 21.25 15.04 -17.84
C ILE A 417 22.20 13.92 -17.45
N SER A 418 21.73 13.03 -16.58
CA SER A 418 22.47 11.81 -16.27
C SER A 418 22.72 11.01 -17.55
N PRO A 419 23.90 10.35 -17.72
CA PRO A 419 24.12 9.47 -18.86
C PRO A 419 23.05 8.36 -18.90
N PRO A 420 22.78 7.75 -20.06
CA PRO A 420 21.82 6.65 -20.13
C PRO A 420 22.20 5.52 -19.17
N PHE A 421 21.20 4.77 -18.71
CA PHE A 421 21.45 3.52 -17.99
C PHE A 421 22.11 2.52 -18.96
N PRO A 422 23.06 1.69 -18.50
CA PRO A 422 23.67 0.68 -19.34
C PRO A 422 22.63 -0.34 -19.81
N ASP A 423 22.70 -0.70 -21.10
CA ASP A 423 21.83 -1.70 -21.73
C ASP A 423 22.19 -3.15 -21.34
N SER A 424 23.38 -3.33 -20.76
CA SER A 424 24.01 -4.63 -20.53
C SER A 424 23.44 -5.36 -19.33
N TRP A 425 22.32 -6.07 -19.54
CA TRP A 425 21.98 -7.21 -18.69
C TRP A 425 22.30 -8.48 -19.45
N SER A 426 23.07 -9.35 -18.80
CA SER A 426 23.34 -10.70 -19.28
C SER A 426 22.00 -11.41 -19.56
N ALA A 427 21.96 -12.22 -20.62
CA ALA A 427 20.73 -12.92 -20.99
C ALA A 427 20.20 -13.73 -19.79
N SER A 428 18.91 -13.55 -19.49
CA SER A 428 18.24 -14.34 -18.44
C SER A 428 18.50 -15.81 -18.71
N PRO A 429 18.79 -16.61 -17.66
CA PRO A 429 18.76 -18.06 -17.79
C PRO A 429 17.43 -18.46 -18.43
N SER A 430 17.48 -19.11 -19.59
CA SER A 430 16.33 -19.28 -20.50
C SER A 430 15.19 -20.16 -19.95
N PHE A 431 15.32 -20.64 -18.70
CA PHE A 431 14.51 -21.70 -18.11
C PHE A 431 13.68 -21.25 -16.90
N ILE A 432 13.74 -19.98 -16.49
CA ILE A 432 13.05 -19.52 -15.27
C ILE A 432 11.97 -18.49 -15.64
N PRO A 433 10.67 -18.84 -15.57
CA PRO A 433 9.61 -17.85 -15.63
C PRO A 433 9.57 -17.04 -14.32
N HIS A 434 9.30 -15.74 -14.40
CA HIS A 434 9.04 -14.86 -13.24
C HIS A 434 10.22 -14.70 -12.26
N VAL A 435 11.42 -14.45 -12.77
CA VAL A 435 12.64 -14.27 -11.97
C VAL A 435 12.83 -12.82 -11.52
N HIS A 436 13.37 -12.66 -10.33
CA HIS A 436 14.02 -11.43 -9.90
C HIS A 436 15.51 -11.50 -10.25
N CYS A 437 16.09 -10.37 -10.69
CA CYS A 437 17.51 -10.25 -10.95
C CYS A 437 18.04 -9.01 -10.25
N TYR A 438 19.04 -9.22 -9.40
CA TYR A 438 19.78 -8.16 -8.73
C TYR A 438 21.25 -8.33 -9.06
N SER A 439 21.96 -7.21 -9.24
CA SER A 439 23.39 -7.24 -9.48
C SER A 439 24.13 -6.16 -8.69
N ALA A 440 25.40 -6.45 -8.38
CA ALA A 440 26.28 -5.52 -7.70
C ALA A 440 27.74 -5.73 -8.09
N PRO A 441 28.53 -4.65 -8.23
CA PRO A 441 29.96 -4.78 -8.44
C PRO A 441 30.61 -5.42 -7.20
N LEU A 442 31.59 -6.29 -7.41
CA LEU A 442 32.43 -6.86 -6.36
C LEU A 442 33.68 -6.00 -6.08
N ASP A 443 33.98 -5.06 -6.98
CA ASP A 443 35.05 -4.10 -6.79
C ASP A 443 34.83 -3.22 -5.56
N ASN A 444 35.91 -3.00 -4.81
CA ASN A 444 35.95 -2.15 -3.62
C ASN A 444 35.00 -2.59 -2.49
N VAL A 445 34.56 -3.85 -2.47
CA VAL A 445 33.82 -4.43 -1.35
C VAL A 445 34.74 -4.49 -0.13
N SER A 446 34.39 -3.71 0.89
CA SER A 446 35.10 -3.66 2.17
C SER A 446 34.63 -4.77 3.11
N CYS A 447 33.36 -5.15 3.00
CA CYS A 447 32.75 -6.23 3.76
C CYS A 447 31.62 -6.89 2.97
N MET A 448 31.58 -8.22 3.00
CA MET A 448 30.49 -9.03 2.46
C MET A 448 29.78 -9.77 3.58
N HIS A 449 28.48 -9.56 3.70
CA HIS A 449 27.62 -10.34 4.58
C HIS A 449 26.83 -11.34 3.74
N VAL A 450 26.97 -12.62 4.02
CA VAL A 450 26.17 -13.70 3.43
C VAL A 450 25.03 -14.03 4.40
N LEU A 451 23.80 -13.95 3.93
CA LEU A 451 22.61 -14.29 4.69
C LEU A 451 22.19 -15.72 4.36
N GLU A 452 22.19 -16.58 5.36
CA GLU A 452 21.97 -18.01 5.24
C GLU A 452 20.67 -18.45 5.94
N ASP A 453 19.99 -19.44 5.37
CA ASP A 453 18.93 -20.17 6.07
C ASP A 453 19.50 -21.11 7.15
N ASP A 454 18.61 -21.75 7.93
CA ASP A 454 19.01 -22.72 8.97
C ASP A 454 19.79 -23.92 8.42
N GLY A 455 19.71 -24.19 7.12
CA GLY A 455 20.44 -25.23 6.41
C GLY A 455 21.79 -24.76 5.82
N GLY A 456 22.18 -23.50 6.03
CA GLY A 456 23.42 -22.91 5.50
C GLY A 456 23.32 -22.42 4.05
N LYS A 457 22.14 -22.38 3.44
CA LYS A 457 21.97 -21.94 2.04
C LYS A 457 21.89 -20.43 1.96
N CYS A 458 22.55 -19.84 0.98
CA CYS A 458 22.51 -18.39 0.77
C CYS A 458 21.13 -17.93 0.26
N ASN A 459 20.47 -17.07 1.05
CA ASN A 459 19.27 -16.35 0.70
C ASN A 459 19.57 -14.97 0.10
N GLY A 460 20.71 -14.37 0.46
CA GLY A 460 21.08 -13.05 -0.03
C GLY A 460 22.44 -12.56 0.44
N PHE A 461 22.82 -11.40 -0.05
CA PHE A 461 24.05 -10.69 0.32
C PHE A 461 23.73 -9.27 0.76
N LEU A 462 24.48 -8.77 1.71
CA LEU A 462 24.66 -7.34 1.94
C LEU A 462 26.14 -7.01 1.71
N LEU A 463 26.42 -6.23 0.68
CA LEU A 463 27.76 -5.76 0.34
C LEU A 463 27.94 -4.35 0.88
N GLU A 464 29.05 -4.11 1.58
CA GLU A 464 29.51 -2.79 2.02
C GLU A 464 30.75 -2.42 1.22
N TYR A 465 30.78 -1.18 0.72
CA TYR A 465 31.85 -0.67 -0.11
C TYR A 465 32.78 0.26 0.67
N ASN A 466 33.99 0.49 0.15
CA ASN A 466 34.98 1.38 0.75
C ASN A 466 34.51 2.84 0.88
N ASP A 467 33.60 3.27 0.02
CA ASP A 467 33.00 4.61 0.03
C ASP A 467 31.80 4.74 0.99
N GLY A 468 31.47 3.66 1.70
CA GLY A 468 30.34 3.58 2.63
C GLY A 468 29.00 3.22 1.96
N ALA A 469 28.96 3.00 0.64
CA ALA A 469 27.77 2.49 -0.02
C ALA A 469 27.41 1.08 0.47
N GLN A 470 26.14 0.71 0.35
CA GLN A 470 25.67 -0.64 0.61
C GLN A 470 24.77 -1.13 -0.53
N ARG A 471 24.90 -2.40 -0.92
CA ARG A 471 24.01 -3.06 -1.89
C ARG A 471 23.50 -4.39 -1.33
N ALA A 472 22.19 -4.59 -1.41
CA ALA A 472 21.54 -5.85 -1.05
C ALA A 472 21.20 -6.65 -2.31
N LEU A 473 21.49 -7.96 -2.29
CA LEU A 473 21.19 -8.90 -3.37
C LEU A 473 20.40 -10.09 -2.81
N GLY A 474 19.42 -10.60 -3.55
CA GLY A 474 18.62 -11.73 -3.07
C GLY A 474 17.52 -11.35 -2.08
N ASN A 475 17.07 -12.32 -1.30
CA ASN A 475 16.02 -12.16 -0.28
C ASN A 475 16.64 -11.90 1.10
N CYS A 476 17.02 -10.64 1.36
CA CYS A 476 17.70 -10.27 2.60
C CYS A 476 16.71 -10.10 3.78
N ARG A 477 16.54 -11.12 4.63
CA ARG A 477 15.71 -11.04 5.84
C ARG A 477 16.57 -10.71 7.07
N LEU A 478 17.00 -9.45 7.16
CA LEU A 478 17.84 -8.96 8.26
C LEU A 478 17.21 -9.25 9.63
N GLY A 479 17.99 -9.85 10.53
CA GLY A 479 17.55 -10.25 11.87
C GLY A 479 16.76 -11.56 11.94
N VAL A 480 16.51 -12.21 10.80
CA VAL A 480 15.90 -13.55 10.71
C VAL A 480 16.92 -14.57 10.21
N ASP A 481 17.55 -14.29 9.07
CA ASP A 481 18.57 -15.16 8.48
C ASP A 481 19.88 -15.08 9.28
N ARG A 482 20.61 -16.20 9.35
CA ARG A 482 21.95 -16.23 9.93
C ARG A 482 22.89 -15.41 9.05
N MET A 483 23.74 -14.59 9.67
CA MET A 483 24.65 -13.70 8.93
C MET A 483 26.09 -14.14 9.14
N VAL A 484 26.79 -14.43 8.04
CA VAL A 484 28.24 -14.72 8.03
C VAL A 484 28.96 -13.54 7.40
N LYS A 485 30.00 -13.05 8.07
CA LYS A 485 30.69 -11.80 7.71
C LYS A 485 32.10 -12.08 7.22
N TYR A 486 32.42 -11.57 6.03
CA TYR A 486 33.72 -11.68 5.39
C TYR A 486 34.32 -10.28 5.18
N TRP A 487 35.51 -10.06 5.72
CA TRP A 487 36.19 -8.76 5.65
C TRP A 487 37.16 -8.73 4.48
N LYS A 488 37.04 -7.69 3.65
CA LYS A 488 37.88 -7.46 2.45
C LYS A 488 38.13 -8.76 1.65
N PRO A 489 37.06 -9.43 1.19
CA PRO A 489 37.21 -10.68 0.47
C PRO A 489 37.99 -10.46 -0.84
N SER A 490 38.98 -11.31 -1.10
CA SER A 490 39.68 -11.41 -2.39
C SER A 490 39.12 -12.52 -3.28
N ARG A 491 38.37 -13.46 -2.70
CA ARG A 491 37.70 -14.57 -3.40
C ARG A 491 36.24 -14.73 -2.99
N ILE A 492 35.45 -15.27 -3.90
CA ILE A 492 34.09 -15.79 -3.65
C ILE A 492 33.94 -17.17 -4.28
N CYS A 493 33.51 -18.12 -3.47
CA CYS A 493 33.32 -19.51 -3.82
C CYS A 493 31.83 -19.82 -3.81
N LEU A 494 31.35 -20.45 -4.89
CA LEU A 494 29.94 -20.78 -5.09
C LEU A 494 29.82 -22.29 -5.29
N MET A 495 29.04 -22.97 -4.45
CA MET A 495 28.68 -24.36 -4.68
C MET A 495 27.43 -24.43 -5.57
N GLY A 496 27.52 -25.14 -6.69
CA GLY A 496 26.40 -25.32 -7.62
C GLY A 496 26.53 -26.62 -8.42
N GLY A 497 25.39 -27.19 -8.84
CA GLY A 497 25.38 -28.38 -9.70
C GLY A 497 26.06 -28.13 -11.06
N PRO A 498 26.49 -29.18 -11.79
CA PRO A 498 27.20 -29.03 -13.05
C PRO A 498 26.43 -28.18 -14.07
N GLN A 499 27.17 -27.35 -14.83
CA GLN A 499 26.60 -26.51 -15.89
C GLN A 499 25.70 -27.35 -16.82
N GLY A 500 24.43 -26.98 -16.92
CA GLY A 500 23.46 -27.59 -17.85
C GLY A 500 22.39 -28.51 -17.25
N SER A 501 22.37 -28.76 -15.95
CA SER A 501 21.27 -29.54 -15.33
C SER A 501 20.12 -28.63 -14.84
N PRO A 502 18.85 -28.84 -15.27
CA PRO A 502 17.70 -28.02 -14.88
C PRO A 502 17.18 -28.33 -13.46
N ARG A 503 17.95 -29.04 -12.65
CA ARG A 503 17.62 -29.40 -11.28
C ARG A 503 18.89 -29.27 -10.45
N LEU A 504 19.11 -28.13 -9.79
CA LEU A 504 19.67 -28.05 -8.43
C LEU A 504 19.58 -26.59 -7.92
N PRO A 505 18.76 -26.31 -6.88
CA PRO A 505 18.48 -24.96 -6.39
C PRO A 505 19.16 -24.69 -5.03
N MET A 506 20.49 -24.78 -4.89
CA MET A 506 21.13 -24.48 -3.60
C MET A 506 22.54 -23.92 -3.81
N SER A 507 22.69 -22.61 -3.59
CA SER A 507 23.99 -21.95 -3.65
C SER A 507 24.52 -21.77 -2.23
N TYR A 508 25.40 -22.68 -1.80
CA TYR A 508 26.27 -22.39 -0.66
C TYR A 508 27.32 -21.41 -1.11
N VAL A 509 27.66 -20.47 -0.24
CA VAL A 509 28.61 -19.41 -0.55
C VAL A 509 29.64 -19.32 0.55
N GLU A 510 30.90 -19.27 0.14
CA GLU A 510 32.02 -18.98 1.02
C GLU A 510 32.81 -17.84 0.40
N ALA A 511 33.34 -16.93 1.22
CA ALA A 511 34.26 -15.90 0.76
C ALA A 511 35.49 -15.88 1.66
N GLY A 512 36.59 -15.32 1.17
CA GLY A 512 37.86 -15.36 1.87
C GLY A 512 38.82 -14.29 1.37
N ASN A 513 39.92 -14.10 2.11
CA ASN A 513 41.00 -13.15 1.79
C ASN A 513 42.34 -13.86 1.52
N ASP A 514 42.28 -15.17 1.38
CA ASP A 514 43.37 -16.11 1.15
C ASP A 514 43.55 -16.37 -0.35
N ASP A 515 44.80 -16.28 -0.79
CA ASP A 515 45.18 -16.42 -2.21
C ASP A 515 45.31 -17.89 -2.65
N GLU A 516 45.52 -18.81 -1.71
CA GLU A 516 45.59 -20.26 -1.93
C GLU A 516 44.42 -20.95 -1.20
N HIS A 517 43.41 -21.38 -1.97
CA HIS A 517 42.20 -22.02 -1.44
C HIS A 517 41.70 -23.13 -2.34
N GLU A 518 41.42 -24.30 -1.75
CA GLU A 518 40.80 -25.43 -2.43
C GLU A 518 39.69 -26.03 -1.55
N HIS A 519 38.59 -26.45 -2.17
CA HIS A 519 37.55 -27.19 -1.47
C HIS A 519 37.74 -28.69 -1.65
N GLU A 520 37.58 -29.45 -0.56
CA GLU A 520 37.64 -30.92 -0.58
C GLU A 520 36.46 -31.54 -1.37
N LEU A 521 35.32 -30.86 -1.41
CA LEU A 521 34.10 -31.34 -2.06
C LEU A 521 34.04 -30.88 -3.53
N LEU A 522 33.68 -31.80 -4.42
CA LEU A 522 33.41 -31.49 -5.83
C LEU A 522 32.16 -30.62 -5.96
N GLY A 523 32.20 -29.63 -6.87
CA GLY A 523 31.05 -28.75 -7.19
C GLY A 523 31.16 -27.30 -6.72
N TRP A 524 32.29 -26.92 -6.11
CA TRP A 524 32.62 -25.52 -5.86
C TRP A 524 33.28 -24.88 -7.09
N THR A 525 32.87 -23.65 -7.39
CA THR A 525 33.55 -22.76 -8.34
C THR A 525 34.11 -21.58 -7.56
N CYS A 526 35.43 -21.42 -7.55
CA CYS A 526 36.12 -20.30 -6.91
C CYS A 526 36.37 -19.19 -7.93
N ASN A 527 35.92 -17.97 -7.64
CA ASN A 527 36.10 -16.79 -8.49
C ASN A 527 36.86 -15.72 -7.71
N PRO A 528 37.69 -14.89 -8.37
CA PRO A 528 38.17 -13.66 -7.75
C PRO A 528 36.99 -12.78 -7.34
N CYS A 529 37.13 -12.02 -6.25
CA CYS A 529 36.11 -11.06 -5.81
C CYS A 529 36.19 -9.78 -6.66
N HIS A 530 35.96 -9.93 -7.96
CA HIS A 530 36.03 -8.89 -8.99
C HIS A 530 34.89 -9.10 -10.01
N GLY A 531 34.55 -8.06 -10.78
CA GLY A 531 33.44 -8.09 -11.73
C GLY A 531 32.09 -7.80 -11.06
N VAL A 532 31.03 -8.41 -11.58
CA VAL A 532 29.65 -8.19 -11.13
C VAL A 532 29.06 -9.49 -10.57
N LEU A 533 28.59 -9.44 -9.33
CA LEU A 533 27.81 -10.51 -8.72
C LEU A 533 26.36 -10.36 -9.15
N GLU A 534 25.80 -11.39 -9.78
CA GLU A 534 24.39 -11.47 -10.13
C GLU A 534 23.68 -12.52 -9.28
N PHE A 535 22.52 -12.13 -8.75
CA PHE A 535 21.62 -13.00 -7.99
C PHE A 535 20.27 -13.06 -8.69
N TRP A 536 19.97 -14.22 -9.25
CA TRP A 536 18.70 -14.54 -9.88
C TRP A 536 17.89 -15.40 -8.93
N PHE A 537 16.65 -15.03 -8.62
CA PHE A 537 15.81 -15.88 -7.78
C PHE A 537 14.32 -15.84 -8.09
N SER A 538 13.66 -16.92 -7.76
CA SER A 538 12.20 -17.09 -7.72
C SER A 538 11.81 -17.72 -6.38
N LYS A 539 10.55 -18.14 -6.24
CA LYS A 539 10.09 -18.86 -5.05
C LYS A 539 10.85 -20.18 -4.82
N ASP A 540 11.23 -20.85 -5.90
CA ASP A 540 11.69 -22.24 -5.87
C ASP A 540 13.15 -22.42 -6.31
N LEU A 541 13.81 -21.34 -6.77
CA LEU A 541 15.15 -21.41 -7.36
C LEU A 541 15.95 -20.14 -7.09
N SER A 542 17.22 -20.31 -6.76
CA SER A 542 18.22 -19.23 -6.69
C SER A 542 19.45 -19.63 -7.52
N ILE A 543 19.98 -18.67 -8.27
CA ILE A 543 21.21 -18.80 -9.05
C ILE A 543 22.09 -17.60 -8.75
N ILE A 544 23.31 -17.88 -8.31
CA ILE A 544 24.34 -16.87 -8.06
C ILE A 544 25.44 -17.09 -9.09
N ARG A 545 25.89 -16.02 -9.75
CA ARG A 545 27.03 -16.06 -10.66
C ARG A 545 27.86 -14.79 -10.57
N VAL A 546 29.15 -14.93 -10.80
CA VAL A 546 30.07 -13.81 -11.02
C VAL A 546 30.26 -13.67 -12.53
N VAL A 547 30.07 -12.48 -13.06
CA VAL A 547 30.32 -12.14 -14.48
C VAL A 547 31.40 -11.06 -14.54
N GLU A 548 32.31 -11.16 -15.50
CA GLU A 548 33.36 -10.15 -15.73
C GLU A 548 32.83 -8.90 -16.43
#